data_AF-A0A2V9JIY4-F1
#
_entry.id   AF-A0A2V9JIY4-F1
#
_cell.length_a   1.000
_cell.length_b   1.000
_cell.length_c   1.000
_cell.angle_alpha   90.00
_cell.angle_beta   90.00
_cell.angle_gamma   90.00
#
_symmetry.space_group_name_H-M   'P 1'
#
loop_
_entity.id
_entity.type
_entity.pdbx_description
1 polymer ?
#
loop_
_entity_poly.entity_id
_entity_poly.type
_entity_poly.pdbx_seq_one_letter_code
_entity_poly.pdbx_strand_id
1 'polypeptide(L)'
;TLQGYLYGVLKRIGANELVLDKTEFGDAQVFKIEPKTKYVHDGKPSKLADLKVGDMVFVDAKKDKKTGERIVRKVVTYQFSVRSQELNSEEPHRQ
;
A
#
# COMPACT_ATOMS: atom_id res chain seq x y z
N THR A 1 -7.66 21.45 3.51
CA THR A 1 -7.30 20.76 2.26
C THR A 1 -6.85 19.34 2.60
N LEU A 2 -7.41 18.30 1.96
CA LEU A 2 -7.05 16.89 2.18
C LEU A 2 -5.69 16.53 1.51
N GLN A 3 -4.69 17.41 1.62
CA GLN A 3 -3.45 17.45 0.81
C GLN A 3 -2.36 16.42 1.18
N GLY A 4 -2.71 15.25 1.72
CA GLY A 4 -1.71 14.29 2.22
C GLY A 4 -2.04 12.81 2.11
N TYR A 5 -3.22 12.45 1.57
CA TYR A 5 -3.56 11.05 1.37
C TYR A 5 -3.11 10.59 -0.01
N LEU A 6 -2.22 9.61 0.00
CA LEU A 6 -1.74 8.89 -1.16
C LEU A 6 -2.50 7.59 -1.31
N TYR A 7 -2.98 7.30 -2.52
CA TYR A 7 -3.54 6.00 -2.82
C TYR A 7 -2.56 5.20 -3.67
N GLY A 8 -2.59 3.89 -3.51
CA GLY A 8 -1.77 2.98 -4.31
C GLY A 8 -2.12 1.54 -4.06
N VAL A 9 -1.53 0.66 -4.86
CA VAL A 9 -1.63 -0.79 -4.69
C VAL A 9 -0.41 -1.26 -3.91
N LEU A 10 -0.66 -2.02 -2.86
CA LEU A 10 0.39 -2.49 -1.98
C LEU A 10 1.21 -3.57 -2.70
N LYS A 11 2.46 -3.26 -3.05
CA LYS A 11 3.37 -4.17 -3.78
C LYS A 11 4.18 -5.04 -2.84
N ARG A 12 4.63 -4.47 -1.72
CA ARG A 12 5.45 -5.16 -0.71
C ARG A 12 5.23 -4.57 0.67
N ILE A 13 5.24 -5.44 1.67
CA ILE A 13 5.17 -5.09 3.09
C ILE A 13 6.52 -5.45 3.72
N GLY A 14 7.26 -4.45 4.19
CA GLY A 14 8.42 -4.63 5.06
C GLY A 14 8.04 -4.44 6.53
N ALA A 15 8.98 -4.68 7.44
CA ALA A 15 8.76 -4.50 8.87
C ALA A 15 8.50 -3.03 9.24
N ASN A 16 9.24 -2.11 8.61
CA ASN A 16 9.21 -0.67 8.88
C ASN A 16 8.97 0.16 7.61
N GLU A 17 8.55 -0.47 6.52
CA GLU A 17 8.36 0.19 5.24
C GLU A 17 7.25 -0.48 4.42
N LEU A 18 6.56 0.30 3.61
CA LEU A 18 5.59 -0.16 2.62
C LEU A 18 6.06 0.28 1.25
N VAL A 19 5.95 -0.62 0.28
CA VAL A 19 6.16 -0.28 -1.12
C VAL A 19 4.82 -0.30 -1.82
N LEU A 20 4.45 0.84 -2.40
CA LEU A 20 3.22 1.00 -3.15
C LEU A 20 3.51 1.26 -4.63
N ASP A 21 2.75 0.60 -5.49
CA ASP A 21 2.69 0.87 -6.93
C ASP A 21 1.46 1.71 -7.27
N LYS A 22 1.41 2.21 -8.52
CA LYS A 22 0.27 2.95 -9.06
C LYS A 22 -0.15 4.13 -8.17
N THR A 23 0.82 4.80 -7.57
CA THR A 23 0.57 6.01 -6.79
C THR A 23 0.57 7.23 -7.70
N GLU A 24 0.03 8.36 -7.22
CA GLU A 24 0.09 9.64 -7.95
C GLU A 24 1.53 10.10 -8.25
N PHE A 25 2.54 9.56 -7.53
CA PHE A 25 3.96 9.86 -7.72
C PHE A 25 4.69 8.83 -8.61
N GLY A 26 3.97 7.81 -9.10
CA GLY A 26 4.53 6.70 -9.88
C GLY A 26 4.55 5.38 -9.12
N ASP A 27 5.32 4.43 -9.64
CA ASP A 27 5.42 3.07 -9.11
C ASP A 27 6.56 2.91 -8.09
N ALA A 28 6.52 1.80 -7.35
CA ALA A 28 7.51 1.38 -6.36
C ALA A 28 7.89 2.45 -5.32
N GLN A 29 6.91 3.24 -4.88
CA GLN A 29 7.13 4.27 -3.87
C GLN A 29 7.31 3.64 -2.49
N VAL A 30 8.44 3.98 -1.86
CA VAL A 30 8.77 3.52 -0.50
C VAL A 30 8.23 4.51 0.53
N PHE A 31 7.51 3.98 1.50
CA PHE A 31 6.90 4.71 2.60
C PHE A 31 7.37 4.13 3.93
N LYS A 32 7.94 4.97 4.78
CA LYS A 32 8.47 4.55 6.07
C LYS A 32 7.35 4.49 7.11
N ILE A 33 7.24 3.36 7.77
CA ILE A 33 6.30 3.11 8.86
C ILE A 33 6.98 3.47 10.17
N GLU A 34 6.23 4.08 11.08
CA GLU A 34 6.66 4.28 12.46
C GLU A 34 5.71 3.54 13.42
N PRO A 35 6.14 3.26 14.67
CA PRO A 35 5.30 2.60 15.67
C PRO A 35 4.00 3.36 15.99
N LYS A 36 3.95 4.66 15.69
CA LYS A 36 2.77 5.52 15.86
C LYS A 36 1.81 5.51 14.66
N THR A 37 2.10 4.74 13.62
CA THR A 37 1.24 4.61 12.45
C THR A 37 -0.06 3.92 12.83
N LYS A 38 -1.19 4.54 12.48
CA LYS A 38 -2.53 3.96 12.72
C LYS A 38 -2.97 3.16 11.51
N TYR A 39 -3.49 1.95 11.72
CA TYR A 39 -4.04 1.12 10.66
C TYR A 39 -5.54 1.00 10.83
N VAL A 40 -6.27 1.21 9.74
CA VAL A 40 -7.71 1.08 9.67
C VAL A 40 -8.04 0.18 8.48
N HIS A 41 -8.81 -0.87 8.73
CA HIS A 41 -9.33 -1.76 7.71
C HIS A 41 -10.85 -1.71 7.75
N ASP A 42 -11.47 -1.29 6.64
CA ASP A 42 -12.93 -1.20 6.51
C ASP A 42 -13.60 -0.44 7.67
N GLY A 43 -13.01 0.71 8.04
CA GLY A 43 -13.47 1.55 9.15
C GLY A 43 -13.15 1.03 10.55
N LYS A 44 -12.59 -0.18 10.70
CA LYS A 44 -12.20 -0.77 11.99
C LYS A 44 -10.69 -0.65 12.24
N PRO A 45 -10.25 -0.46 13.49
CA PRO A 45 -8.82 -0.50 13.80
C PRO A 45 -8.23 -1.88 13.43
N SER A 46 -7.08 -1.86 12.78
CA SER A 46 -6.40 -3.04 12.24
C SER A 46 -4.90 -2.92 12.53
N LYS A 47 -4.08 -3.78 11.94
CA LYS A 47 -2.63 -3.88 12.14
C LYS A 47 -1.95 -4.12 10.80
N LEU A 48 -0.64 -3.84 10.75
CA LEU A 48 0.19 -4.05 9.57
C LEU A 48 0.07 -5.46 8.99
N ALA A 49 -0.04 -6.47 9.86
CA ALA A 49 -0.13 -7.88 9.48
C ALA A 49 -1.44 -8.25 8.74
N ASP A 50 -2.47 -7.42 8.83
CA ASP A 50 -3.74 -7.66 8.12
C ASP A 50 -3.67 -7.16 6.67
N LEU A 51 -2.66 -6.35 6.32
CA LEU A 51 -2.45 -5.86 4.96
C LEU A 51 -1.99 -7.00 4.05
N LYS A 52 -2.47 -7.01 2.81
CA LYS A 52 -2.01 -7.95 1.79
C LYS A 52 -1.43 -7.23 0.58
N VAL A 53 -0.42 -7.86 -0.01
CA VAL A 53 0.10 -7.45 -1.31
C VAL A 53 -1.01 -7.61 -2.35
N GLY A 54 -1.24 -6.57 -3.16
CA GLY A 54 -2.34 -6.45 -4.10
C GLY A 54 -3.51 -5.60 -3.59
N ASP A 55 -3.61 -5.33 -2.28
CA ASP A 55 -4.68 -4.50 -1.74
C ASP A 55 -4.50 -3.04 -2.14
N MET A 56 -5.62 -2.38 -2.48
CA MET A 56 -5.63 -0.92 -2.63
C MET A 56 -5.66 -0.27 -1.25
N VAL A 57 -4.70 0.60 -1.00
CA VAL A 57 -4.53 1.24 0.30
C VAL A 57 -4.39 2.74 0.14
N PHE A 58 -4.88 3.47 1.15
CA PHE A 58 -4.80 4.92 1.28
C PHE A 58 -3.88 5.24 2.45
N VAL A 59 -2.78 5.89 2.17
CA VAL A 59 -1.70 6.18 3.10
C VAL A 59 -1.64 7.69 3.33
N ASP A 60 -1.90 8.12 4.55
CA ASP A 60 -1.58 9.48 5.00
C ASP A 60 -0.08 9.52 5.32
N ALA A 61 0.70 10.10 4.40
CA ALA A 61 2.13 10.22 4.57
C ALA A 61 2.53 11.70 4.60
N LYS A 62 3.36 12.06 5.57
CA LYS A 62 4.03 13.37 5.60
C LYS A 62 5.43 13.23 5.04
N LYS A 63 5.86 14.17 4.20
CA LYS A 63 7.26 14.28 3.82
C LYS A 63 8.03 14.99 4.93
N ASP A 64 9.10 14.37 5.41
CA ASP A 64 10.03 15.02 6.32
C ASP A 64 10.82 16.10 5.58
N LYS A 65 10.85 17.31 6.12
CA LYS A 65 11.54 18.45 5.49
C LYS A 65 13.06 18.36 5.59
N LYS A 66 13.59 17.59 6.54
CA LYS A 66 15.03 17.43 6.79
C LYS A 66 15.60 16.28 5.98
N THR A 67 14.97 15.10 6.04
CA THR A 67 15.48 13.89 5.38
C THR A 67 14.85 13.63 4.02
N GLY A 68 13.72 14.26 3.71
CA GLY A 68 12.95 14.00 2.50
C GLY A 68 12.15 12.70 2.55
N GLU A 69 12.23 11.94 3.66
CA GLU A 69 11.55 10.66 3.83
C GLU A 69 10.03 10.83 3.92
N ARG A 70 9.28 9.87 3.35
CA ARG A 70 7.82 9.83 3.49
C ARG A 70 7.43 8.98 4.67
N ILE A 71 7.00 9.63 5.75
CA ILE A 71 6.64 9.01 7.02
C ILE A 71 5.13 8.80 7.07
N VAL A 72 4.71 7.56 7.21
CA VAL A 72 3.30 7.17 7.27
C VAL A 72 2.71 7.46 8.65
N ARG A 73 1.61 8.20 8.68
CA ARG A 73 0.84 8.49 9.90
C ARG A 73 -0.37 7.58 10.03
N LYS A 74 -1.04 7.29 8.91
CA LYS A 74 -2.24 6.45 8.89
C LYS A 74 -2.29 5.64 7.59
N VAL A 75 -2.68 4.38 7.70
CA VAL A 75 -3.01 3.51 6.57
C VAL A 75 -4.48 3.15 6.69
N VAL A 76 -5.24 3.40 5.65
CA VAL A 76 -6.63 3.01 5.51
C VAL A 76 -6.71 2.03 4.34
N THR A 77 -7.29 0.87 4.61
CA THR A 77 -7.49 -0.17 3.60
C THR A 77 -8.96 -0.50 3.48
N TYR A 78 -9.35 -0.86 2.27
CA TYR A 78 -10.66 -1.41 1.99
C TYR A 78 -10.44 -2.79 1.40
N GLN A 79 -11.27 -3.75 1.80
CA GLN A 79 -11.24 -5.09 1.23
C GLN A 79 -11.68 -5.00 -0.24
N PHE A 80 -10.75 -4.75 -1.15
CA PHE A 80 -10.96 -5.00 -2.56
C PHE A 80 -10.54 -6.44 -2.78
N SER A 81 -11.49 -7.37 -2.85
CA SER A 81 -11.20 -8.71 -3.34
C SER A 81 -10.82 -8.55 -4.81
N VAL A 82 -9.54 -8.36 -5.08
CA VAL A 82 -8.99 -8.62 -6.39
C VAL A 82 -9.15 -10.12 -6.54
N ARG A 83 -10.27 -10.54 -7.15
CA ARG A 83 -10.39 -11.87 -7.72
C ARG A 83 -9.18 -11.97 -8.63
N SER A 84 -8.16 -12.71 -8.20
CA SER A 84 -7.07 -13.13 -9.06
C SER A 84 -7.74 -13.71 -10.30
N GLN A 85 -7.70 -12.95 -11.39
CA GLN A 85 -7.83 -13.57 -12.68
C GLN A 85 -6.64 -14.50 -12.75
N GLU A 86 -6.98 -15.78 -12.73
CA GLU A 86 -6.22 -16.93 -13.16
C GLU A 86 -5.60 -16.66 -14.53
N LEU A 87 -4.54 -15.86 -14.54
CA LEU A 87 -3.60 -15.67 -15.64
C LEU A 87 -2.32 -16.40 -15.25
N ASN A 88 -2.40 -17.72 -15.27
CA ASN A 88 -1.31 -18.69 -15.32
C ASN A 88 -2.06 -20.05 -15.38
N SER A 89 -2.15 -20.80 -16.48
CA SER A 89 -1.20 -21.00 -17.56
C SER A 89 -1.87 -21.79 -18.69
N GLU A 90 -2.19 -21.15 -19.82
CA GLU A 90 -2.41 -21.82 -21.12
C GLU A 90 -1.75 -20.90 -22.16
N GLU A 91 -0.46 -21.03 -22.42
CA GLU A 91 0.09 -21.85 -23.50
C GLU A 91 1.50 -22.35 -23.12
N PRO A 92 1.89 -23.58 -23.47
CA PRO A 92 2.31 -23.83 -24.86
C PRO A 92 2.00 -25.23 -25.40
N HIS A 93 1.62 -25.31 -26.67
CA HIS A 93 2.36 -26.00 -27.75
C HIS A 93 1.41 -26.41 -28.87
N ARG A 94 1.82 -26.02 -30.10
CA ARG A 94 1.40 -26.62 -31.37
C ARG A 94 1.20 -28.14 -31.24
N GLN A 95 0.08 -28.63 -31.78
CA GLN A 95 0.12 -29.66 -32.81
C GLN A 95 -1.11 -29.60 -33.70
#